data_AF-A0A7X6WL81-F1
#
_entry.id   AF-A0A7X6WL81-F1
#
_cell.length_a   1.000
_cell.length_b   1.000
_cell.length_c   1.000
_cell.angle_alpha   90.00
_cell.angle_beta   90.00
_cell.angle_gamma   90.00
#
_symmetry.space_group_name_H-M   'P 1'
#
loop_
_entity.id
_entity.type
_entity.pdbx_description
1 polymer ?
#
loop_
_entity_poly.entity_id
_entity_poly.type
_entity_poly.pdbx_seq_one_letter_code
_entity_poly.pdbx_strand_id
1 'polypeptide(L)' 'MISKELIERINYLARKSKTEGLTPEEKEEQARVRRQYLDAIKARVTDALDRVKIVDQKPTECSCDCLHLGPCSQHKTRH' A
#
# COMPACT_ATOMS: atom_id res chain seq x y z
N MET A 1 -8.20 0.75 -12.00
CA MET A 1 -8.41 -0.22 -10.90
C MET A 1 -7.79 -1.55 -11.31
N ILE A 2 -7.08 -2.25 -10.42
CA ILE A 2 -6.50 -3.57 -10.71
C ILE A 2 -7.63 -4.60 -10.58
N SER A 3 -7.98 -5.29 -11.67
CA SER A 3 -8.98 -6.36 -11.65
C SER A 3 -8.36 -7.70 -11.23
N LYS A 4 -9.18 -8.57 -10.65
CA LYS A 4 -8.76 -9.95 -10.31
C LYS A 4 -8.34 -10.72 -11.57
N GLU A 5 -9.08 -10.55 -12.65
CA GLU A 5 -8.81 -11.17 -13.96
C GLU A 5 -7.42 -10.82 -14.49
N LEU A 6 -6.97 -9.55 -14.32
CA LEU A 6 -5.63 -9.14 -14.74
C LEU A 6 -4.55 -9.91 -13.97
N ILE A 7 -4.72 -10.05 -12.65
CA ILE A 7 -3.78 -10.76 -11.78
C ILE A 7 -3.77 -12.25 -12.13
N GLU A 8 -4.94 -12.85 -12.34
CA GLU A 8 -5.09 -14.25 -12.75
C GLU A 8 -4.41 -14.51 -14.10
N ARG A 9 -4.60 -13.62 -15.08
CA ARG A 9 -3.95 -13.74 -16.39
C ARG A 9 -2.43 -13.63 -16.29
N ILE A 10 -1.91 -12.69 -15.49
CA ILE A 10 -0.48 -12.56 -15.20
C ILE A 10 0.07 -13.86 -14.59
N ASN A 11 -0.64 -14.42 -13.60
CA ASN A 11 -0.23 -15.66 -12.94
C ASN A 11 -0.27 -16.87 -13.88
N TYR A 12 -1.29 -16.95 -14.72
CA TYR A 12 -1.41 -17.99 -15.75
C TYR A 12 -0.22 -17.96 -16.71
N LEU A 13 0.06 -16.80 -17.31
CA LEU A 13 1.20 -16.62 -18.23
C LEU A 13 2.55 -16.85 -17.52
N ALA A 14 2.67 -16.45 -16.25
CA ALA A 14 3.88 -16.70 -15.47
C ALA A 14 4.11 -18.18 -15.17
N ARG A 15 3.05 -18.95 -14.91
CA ARG A 15 3.13 -20.41 -14.74
C ARG A 15 3.50 -21.09 -16.05
N LYS A 16 2.78 -20.76 -17.13
CA LYS A 16 3.04 -21.32 -18.46
C LYS A 16 4.47 -21.07 -18.93
N SER A 17 4.98 -19.85 -18.72
CA SER A 17 6.38 -19.49 -19.00
C SER A 17 7.42 -20.34 -18.28
N LYS A 18 7.09 -20.90 -17.10
CA LYS A 18 8.00 -21.72 -16.30
C LYS A 18 7.94 -23.20 -16.68
N THR A 19 6.77 -23.69 -17.12
CA THR A 19 6.54 -25.11 -17.40
C THR A 19 6.76 -25.46 -18.87
N GLU A 20 6.13 -24.71 -19.77
CA GLU A 20 6.03 -25.03 -21.20
C GLU A 20 6.78 -23.99 -22.06
N GLY A 21 7.04 -22.81 -21.51
CA GLY A 21 7.48 -21.65 -22.27
C GLY A 21 6.30 -20.84 -22.81
N LEU A 22 6.59 -19.69 -23.41
CA LEU A 22 5.57 -18.81 -24.00
C LEU A 22 5.77 -18.70 -25.50
N THR A 23 4.67 -18.70 -26.24
CA THR A 23 4.70 -18.31 -27.66
C THR A 23 5.07 -16.83 -27.80
N PRO A 24 5.49 -16.36 -28.98
CA PRO A 24 5.76 -14.95 -29.22
C PRO A 24 4.56 -14.05 -28.86
N GLU A 25 3.34 -14.45 -29.22
CA GLU A 25 2.12 -13.70 -28.91
C GLU A 25 1.85 -13.64 -27.40
N GLU A 26 2.08 -14.74 -26.70
CA GLU A 26 1.90 -14.79 -25.25
C GLU A 26 2.95 -13.96 -24.50
N LYS A 27 4.17 -13.82 -25.05
CA LYS A 27 5.19 -12.92 -24.50
C LYS A 27 4.76 -11.47 -24.65
N GLU A 28 4.22 -11.09 -25.81
CA GLU A 28 3.67 -9.76 -26.04
C GLU A 28 2.50 -9.48 -25.09
N GLU A 29 1.59 -10.45 -24.95
CA GLU A 29 0.48 -10.33 -24.01
C GLU A 29 1.00 -10.19 -22.57
N GLN A 30 1.97 -11.01 -22.16
CA GLN A 30 2.57 -10.94 -20.83
C GLN A 30 3.20 -9.57 -20.57
N ALA A 31 3.91 -9.00 -21.54
CA ALA A 31 4.49 -7.67 -21.45
C ALA A 31 3.39 -6.60 -21.29
N ARG A 32 2.33 -6.68 -22.09
CA ARG A 32 1.18 -5.76 -22.03
C ARG A 32 0.49 -5.80 -20.67
N VAL A 33 0.13 -6.98 -20.17
CA VAL A 33 -0.59 -7.11 -18.90
C VAL A 33 0.28 -6.73 -17.70
N ARG A 34 1.59 -7.02 -17.75
CA ARG A 34 2.54 -6.57 -16.71
C ARG A 34 2.67 -5.05 -16.67
N ARG A 35 2.75 -4.40 -17.83
CA ARG A 35 2.80 -2.93 -17.90
C ARG A 35 1.54 -2.30 -17.30
N GLN A 36 0.37 -2.80 -17.67
CA GLN A 36 -0.91 -2.34 -17.13
C GLN A 36 -0.98 -2.49 -15.60
N TYR A 37 -0.48 -3.61 -15.07
CA TYR A 37 -0.42 -3.82 -13.62
C TYR A 37 0.54 -2.83 -12.94
N LEU A 38 1.74 -2.65 -13.48
CA LEU A 38 2.74 -1.73 -12.91
C LEU A 38 2.25 -0.28 -12.91
N ASP A 39 1.64 0.17 -14.00
CA ASP A 39 1.11 1.53 -14.10
C ASP A 39 0.00 1.76 -13.07
N ALA A 40 -0.89 0.77 -12.89
CA ALA A 40 -1.92 0.83 -11.87
C ALA A 40 -1.35 0.82 -10.45
N ILE A 41 -0.30 0.04 -10.17
CA ILE A 41 0.37 0.02 -8.86
C ILE A 41 1.08 1.36 -8.60
N LYS A 42 1.82 1.89 -9.56
CA LYS A 42 2.51 3.19 -9.44
C LYS A 42 1.53 4.32 -9.10
N ALA A 43 0.39 4.38 -9.80
CA ALA A 43 -0.65 5.36 -9.50
C ALA A 43 -1.16 5.22 -8.06
N ARG A 44 -1.43 3.99 -7.60
CA ARG A 44 -1.89 3.75 -6.22
C ARG A 44 -0.85 4.10 -5.17
N VAL A 45 0.43 3.83 -5.42
CA VAL A 45 1.52 4.16 -4.50
C VAL A 45 1.69 5.67 -4.40
N THR A 46 1.68 6.39 -5.53
CA THR A 46 1.76 7.86 -5.56
C THR A 46 0.61 8.48 -4.76
N ASP A 47 -0.61 8.05 -5.04
CA ASP A 47 -1.83 8.50 -4.37
C ASP A 47 -1.84 8.12 -2.86
N ALA A 48 -1.22 7.01 -2.47
CA ALA A 48 -1.03 6.68 -1.06
C ALA A 48 -0.03 7.62 -0.39
N LEU A 49 1.11 7.93 -1.03
CA LEU A 49 2.12 8.85 -0.51
C LEU A 49 1.59 10.28 -0.37
N ASP A 50 0.81 10.76 -1.34
CA ASP A 50 0.19 12.09 -1.26
C ASP A 50 -0.78 12.23 -0.08
N ARG A 51 -1.39 11.13 0.36
CA ARG A 51 -2.25 11.10 1.55
C ARG A 51 -1.49 10.98 2.86
N VAL A 52 -0.21 10.60 2.85
CA VAL A 52 0.60 10.52 4.08
C VAL A 52 0.86 11.93 4.57
N LYS A 53 0.05 12.38 5.53
CA LYS A 53 0.34 13.58 6.31
C LYS A 53 1.39 13.21 7.36
N ILE A 54 2.53 13.89 7.33
CA ILE A 54 3.48 13.88 8.45
C ILE A 54 2.78 14.61 9.60
N VAL A 55 2.27 13.85 10.56
CA VAL A 55 1.69 14.42 11.78
C VAL A 55 2.85 14.56 12.75
N ASP A 56 3.43 15.76 12.82
CA ASP A 56 4.26 16.16 13.95
C ASP A 56 3.35 16.19 15.17
N GLN A 57 3.23 15.04 15.84
CA GLN A 57 2.70 14.98 17.20
C GLN A 57 3.76 15.64 18.09
N LYS A 58 3.76 16.98 18.14
CA LYS A 58 4.38 17.67 19.28
C LYS A 58 3.80 17.01 20.53
N PRO A 59 4.62 16.50 21.46
CA PRO A 59 4.10 16.03 22.73
C PRO A 59 3.34 17.21 23.33
N THR A 60 2.04 17.04 23.56
CA THR A 60 1.31 17.97 24.41
C THR A 60 1.94 17.88 25.78
N GLU A 61 2.77 18.85 26.14
CA GLU A 61 3.35 18.98 27.47
C GLU A 61 2.20 19.03 28.47
N CYS A 62 2.01 17.93 29.19
CA CYS A 62 1.06 17.87 30.28
C CYS A 62 1.78 18.40 31.52
N SER A 63 1.24 19.44 32.15
CA SER A 63 1.80 20.08 33.36
C SER A 63 1.64 19.22 34.63
N CYS A 64 1.53 17.89 34.51
CA CYS A 64 1.38 17.00 35.66
C CYS A 64 2.69 16.26 35.95
N ASP A 65 2.98 16.04 37.24
CA ASP A 65 4.17 15.31 37.74
C ASP A 65 4.17 13.80 37.38
N CYS A 66 3.24 13.34 36.56
CA CYS A 66 3.15 11.96 36.12
C CYS A 66 3.95 11.83 34.81
N LEU A 67 5.12 11.19 34.89
CA LEU A 67 6.09 11.00 33.79
C LEU A 67 5.55 10.13 32.63
N HIS A 68 4.49 10.53 31.95
CA HIS A 68 3.92 9.84 30.79
C HIS A 68 3.71 10.78 29.60
N LEU A 69 3.91 10.24 28.40
CA LEU A 69 3.63 10.93 27.14
C LEU A 69 2.24 10.53 26.66
N GLY A 70 1.25 11.42 26.80
CA GLY A 70 -0.11 11.21 26.31
C GLY A 70 -1.21 11.78 27.23
N PRO A 71 -2.48 11.84 26.76
CA PRO A 71 -3.60 12.33 27.56
C PRO A 71 -3.91 11.36 28.73
N CYS A 72 -3.74 11.84 29.96
CA CYS A 72 -3.96 11.05 31.17
C CYS A 72 -5.45 10.96 31.52
N SER A 73 -5.99 9.76 31.54
CA SER A 73 -7.39 9.48 31.93
C SER A 73 -7.65 9.54 33.44
N GLN A 74 -6.62 9.71 34.27
CA GLN A 74 -6.73 9.60 35.74
C GLN A 74 -7.06 10.90 36.47
N HIS A 75 -7.04 12.05 35.81
CA HIS A 75 -7.47 13.32 36.42
C HIS A 75 -8.84 13.73 35.88
N LYS A 76 -9.86 12.88 36.11
CA LYS A 76 -11.24 13.40 36.14
C LYS A 76 -11.28 14.41 37.28
N THR A 77 -11.41 15.68 36.90
CA THR A 77 -11.59 16.86 37.74
C THR A 77 -12.31 16.53 39.05
N ARG A 78 -11.60 16.69 40.16
CA ARG A 78 -12.21 16.83 41.48
C ARG A 78 -12.50 18.32 41.67
N HIS A 79 -13.67 18.76 41.22
CA HIS A 79 -14.56 19.71 41.91
C HIS A 79 -15.87 19.85 41.13
#